data_AF-A0A6F9BAW1-F1
#
_entry.id   AF-A0A6F9BAW1-F1
#
_cell.length_a   1.000
_cell.length_b   1.000
_cell.length_c   1.000
_cell.angle_alpha   90.00
_cell.angle_beta   90.00
_cell.angle_gamma   90.00
#
_symmetry.space_group_name_H-M   'P 1'
#
loop_
_entity.id
_entity.type
_entity.pdbx_description
1 polymer ?
#
loop_
_entity_poly.entity_id
_entity_poly.type
_entity_poly.pdbx_seq_one_letter_code
_entity_poly.pdbx_strand_id
1 'polypeptide(L)'
;MFLEGYKRNWIHTEGYSFEDRMIDDLSKAMEQEGEEEEETETKPDPLHQLILHFSRTALTEKSKLDTDYLYMAYADIMAESCHIGEEDEGGEEVEEGAEDEMSFEVRQTELEKEMEKQRLLYQQSRLHNRETGSMVSSTLKLGISILNGGNVEVQQKMLEYLKDKKDVGFFLSVQALMQTCRQNKAEGLGMVSEEGTSEKVMSDDEFTCDLFRMLQLLCEGHNNDFQNYLRTQTGSTTTINIIICTVDYLLRLQIIDEPGKKNFSKAMIVAKQIFNSLTEYIQGPCTGNQQSLTHSRLWDAVVGFLHVFAHMMMKLAQ
;
A
#
# COMPACT_ATOMS: atom_id res chain seq x y z
N MET A 1 -11.39 -10.46 32.55
CA MET A 1 -10.27 -10.49 33.53
C MET A 1 -9.26 -11.62 33.29
N PHE A 2 -9.45 -12.88 33.73
CA PHE A 2 -8.40 -13.93 33.55
C PHE A 2 -8.07 -14.20 32.07
N LEU A 3 -9.10 -14.43 31.23
CA LEU A 3 -8.89 -14.70 29.80
C LEU A 3 -8.26 -13.52 29.03
N GLU A 4 -8.59 -12.28 29.39
CA GLU A 4 -7.98 -11.09 28.79
C GLU A 4 -6.50 -10.95 29.21
N GLY A 5 -6.19 -11.26 30.47
CA GLY A 5 -4.81 -11.30 30.95
C GLY A 5 -4.00 -12.42 30.30
N TYR A 6 -4.60 -13.60 30.11
CA TYR A 6 -3.97 -14.73 29.41
C TYR A 6 -3.70 -14.38 27.93
N LYS A 7 -4.69 -13.82 27.23
CA LYS A 7 -4.54 -13.39 25.84
C LYS A 7 -3.41 -12.36 25.69
N ARG A 8 -3.37 -11.35 26.56
CA ARG A 8 -2.36 -10.27 26.52
C ARG A 8 -0.95 -10.75 26.85
N ASN A 9 -0.81 -11.61 27.85
CA ASN A 9 0.51 -11.94 28.42
C ASN A 9 1.11 -13.25 27.90
N TRP A 10 0.32 -14.06 27.19
CA TRP A 10 0.78 -15.35 26.67
C TRP A 10 0.57 -15.42 25.17
N ILE A 11 -0.68 -15.35 24.70
CA ILE A 11 -1.00 -15.53 23.27
C ILE A 11 -0.36 -14.45 22.39
N HIS A 12 -0.43 -13.17 22.78
CA HIS A 12 0.13 -12.07 21.99
C HIS A 12 1.65 -11.94 22.06
N THR A 13 2.29 -12.56 23.05
CA THR A 13 3.75 -12.51 23.25
C THR A 13 4.46 -13.74 22.70
N GLU A 14 3.71 -14.77 22.33
CA GLU A 14 4.26 -15.98 21.75
C GLU A 14 4.62 -15.69 20.29
N GLY A 15 5.94 -15.69 19.99
CA GLY A 15 6.43 -15.53 18.63
C GLY A 15 6.05 -16.76 17.81
N TYR A 16 5.37 -16.53 16.70
CA TYR A 16 5.07 -17.54 15.71
C TYR A 16 6.15 -17.48 14.63
N SER A 17 6.66 -18.64 14.21
CA SER A 17 7.65 -18.77 13.13
C SER A 17 7.15 -19.75 12.06
N PHE A 18 5.83 -19.84 11.88
CA PHE A 18 5.23 -20.78 10.93
C PHE A 18 5.07 -20.16 9.55
N GLU A 19 5.18 -18.84 9.44
CA GLU A 19 4.92 -18.05 8.26
C GLU A 19 5.82 -18.51 7.10
N ASP A 20 7.13 -18.52 7.31
CA ASP A 20 8.11 -19.00 6.31
C ASP A 20 7.94 -20.47 5.97
N ARG A 21 7.78 -21.32 6.99
CA ARG A 21 7.61 -22.76 6.77
C ARG A 21 6.38 -23.03 5.92
N MET A 22 5.29 -22.33 6.20
CA MET A 22 4.05 -22.49 5.46
C MET A 22 4.18 -22.03 4.01
N ILE A 23 4.85 -20.90 3.75
CA ILE A 23 5.07 -20.43 2.38
C ILE A 23 6.05 -21.35 1.63
N ASP A 24 7.13 -21.79 2.27
CA ASP A 24 8.11 -22.71 1.69
C ASP A 24 7.46 -24.05 1.33
N ASP A 25 6.72 -24.65 2.27
CA ASP A 25 5.99 -25.90 2.06
C ASP A 25 4.99 -25.76 0.90
N LEU A 26 4.25 -24.64 0.81
CA LEU A 26 3.27 -24.41 -0.27
C LEU A 26 3.93 -24.20 -1.64
N SER A 27 5.15 -23.66 -1.69
CA SER A 27 5.89 -23.49 -2.95
C SER A 27 6.50 -24.80 -3.46
N LYS A 28 6.96 -25.68 -2.56
CA LYS A 28 7.70 -26.92 -2.87
C LYS A 28 6.84 -28.18 -2.93
N ALA A 29 5.63 -28.17 -2.37
CA ALA A 29 4.82 -29.39 -2.19
C ALA A 29 4.50 -30.18 -3.47
N MET A 30 4.55 -29.57 -4.67
CA MET A 30 4.33 -30.29 -5.93
C MET A 30 5.60 -30.87 -6.57
N GLU A 31 6.79 -30.42 -6.17
CA GLU A 31 8.06 -30.94 -6.70
C GLU A 31 8.36 -32.36 -6.21
N GLN A 32 7.73 -32.79 -5.11
CA GLN A 32 8.01 -34.08 -4.47
C GLN A 32 7.21 -35.27 -5.01
N GLU A 33 6.17 -35.06 -5.83
CA GLU A 33 5.27 -36.16 -6.27
C GLU A 33 5.28 -36.48 -7.78
N GLY A 34 6.13 -35.83 -8.59
CA GLY A 34 6.09 -36.00 -10.06
C GLY A 34 7.45 -36.24 -10.72
N GLU A 35 7.98 -37.48 -10.62
CA GLU A 35 8.95 -37.97 -11.60
C GLU A 35 8.25 -38.13 -12.97
N GLU A 36 8.89 -37.55 -14.00
CA GLU A 36 8.78 -37.93 -15.43
C GLU A 36 7.39 -38.00 -16.08
N GLU A 37 6.76 -36.85 -16.39
CA GLU A 37 5.94 -36.77 -17.60
C GLU A 37 6.24 -35.45 -18.35
N GLU A 38 6.54 -35.55 -19.65
CA GLU A 38 6.64 -34.43 -20.60
C GLU A 38 5.26 -33.76 -20.77
N GLU A 39 4.73 -33.12 -19.72
CA GLU A 39 3.61 -32.19 -19.87
C GLU A 39 4.18 -30.83 -20.28
N THR A 40 3.90 -30.41 -21.52
CA THR A 40 4.25 -29.09 -22.07
C THR A 40 3.58 -27.90 -21.35
N GLU A 41 2.89 -28.15 -20.23
CA GLU A 41 2.29 -27.14 -19.36
C GLU A 41 2.66 -27.46 -17.90
N THR A 42 3.53 -26.67 -17.31
CA THR A 42 3.85 -26.78 -15.88
C THR A 42 2.59 -26.48 -15.06
N LYS A 43 2.09 -27.49 -14.32
CA LYS A 43 0.97 -27.28 -13.39
C LYS A 43 1.38 -26.26 -12.31
N PRO A 44 0.55 -25.26 -11.98
CA PRO A 44 0.88 -24.27 -10.97
C PRO A 44 1.00 -24.91 -9.58
N ASP A 45 2.02 -24.51 -8.82
CA ASP A 45 2.21 -24.94 -7.44
C ASP A 45 1.04 -24.51 -6.53
N PRO A 46 0.88 -25.11 -5.33
CA PRO A 46 -0.21 -24.80 -4.41
C PRO A 46 -0.29 -23.32 -3.99
N LEU A 47 0.86 -22.64 -3.83
CA LEU A 47 0.91 -21.22 -3.52
C LEU A 47 0.38 -20.38 -4.70
N HIS A 48 0.76 -20.72 -5.92
CA HIS A 48 0.28 -20.08 -7.13
C HIS A 48 -1.23 -20.28 -7.31
N GLN A 49 -1.74 -21.49 -7.05
CA GLN A 49 -3.19 -21.76 -7.10
C GLN A 49 -3.97 -20.89 -6.10
N LEU A 50 -3.44 -20.68 -4.91
CA LEU A 50 -4.01 -19.80 -3.90
C LEU A 50 -4.06 -18.33 -4.39
N ILE A 51 -2.96 -17.84 -4.95
CA ILE A 51 -2.89 -16.48 -5.51
C ILE A 51 -3.90 -16.31 -6.66
N LEU A 52 -4.00 -17.29 -7.56
CA LEU A 52 -4.98 -17.29 -8.64
C LEU A 52 -6.42 -17.27 -8.11
N HIS A 53 -6.70 -17.99 -7.01
CA HIS A 53 -8.01 -17.97 -6.37
C HIS A 53 -8.39 -16.56 -5.89
N PHE A 54 -7.51 -15.90 -5.15
CA PHE A 54 -7.75 -14.53 -4.67
C PHE A 54 -7.88 -13.52 -5.83
N SER A 55 -7.06 -13.66 -6.87
CA SER A 55 -7.14 -12.84 -8.08
C SER A 55 -8.52 -12.97 -8.76
N ARG A 56 -9.01 -14.19 -8.97
CA ARG A 56 -10.35 -14.43 -9.54
C ARG A 56 -11.46 -13.84 -8.67
N THR A 57 -11.37 -13.97 -7.35
CA THR A 57 -12.34 -13.38 -6.42
C THR A 57 -12.34 -11.85 -6.52
N ALA A 58 -11.18 -11.20 -6.64
CA ALA A 58 -11.08 -9.74 -6.79
C ALA A 58 -11.64 -9.20 -8.12
N LEU A 59 -11.62 -10.01 -9.17
CA LEU A 59 -12.15 -9.71 -10.50
C LEU A 59 -13.65 -9.98 -10.62
N THR A 60 -14.24 -10.71 -9.67
CA THR A 60 -15.67 -11.03 -9.67
C THR A 60 -16.49 -9.77 -9.38
N GLU A 61 -17.47 -9.47 -10.22
CA GLU A 61 -18.26 -8.24 -10.10
C GLU A 61 -19.19 -8.29 -8.87
N LYS A 62 -18.86 -7.47 -7.86
CA LYS A 62 -19.68 -7.21 -6.68
C LYS A 62 -19.70 -5.71 -6.38
N SER A 63 -20.85 -5.19 -5.95
CA SER A 63 -21.04 -3.78 -5.57
C SER A 63 -20.33 -3.41 -4.26
N LYS A 64 -20.21 -4.36 -3.33
CA LYS A 64 -19.41 -4.27 -2.10
C LYS A 64 -18.63 -5.58 -1.94
N LEU A 65 -17.37 -5.47 -1.55
CA LEU A 65 -16.57 -6.63 -1.18
C LEU A 65 -16.95 -7.05 0.24
N ASP A 66 -17.26 -8.33 0.40
CA ASP A 66 -17.47 -8.95 1.71
C ASP A 66 -16.12 -9.03 2.44
N THR A 67 -16.12 -8.89 3.77
CA THR A 67 -14.90 -9.08 4.56
C THR A 67 -14.43 -10.52 4.42
N ASP A 68 -13.30 -10.71 3.76
CA ASP A 68 -12.68 -12.02 3.55
C ASP A 68 -11.54 -12.22 4.56
N TYR A 69 -11.86 -12.90 5.65
CA TYR A 69 -10.88 -13.23 6.70
C TYR A 69 -9.79 -14.18 6.22
N LEU A 70 -10.08 -15.02 5.19
CA LEU A 70 -9.10 -15.93 4.63
C LEU A 70 -8.05 -15.15 3.83
N TYR A 71 -8.51 -14.23 2.99
CA TYR A 71 -7.62 -13.32 2.27
C TYR A 71 -6.73 -12.53 3.23
N MET A 72 -7.31 -11.95 4.29
CA MET A 72 -6.54 -11.17 5.26
C MET A 72 -5.46 -12.01 5.96
N ALA A 73 -5.81 -13.22 6.42
CA ALA A 73 -4.85 -14.10 7.09
C ALA A 73 -3.68 -14.47 6.17
N TYR A 74 -3.94 -14.83 4.91
CA TYR A 74 -2.89 -15.16 3.95
C TYR A 74 -2.07 -13.94 3.53
N ALA A 75 -2.70 -12.77 3.40
CA ALA A 75 -1.98 -11.54 3.10
C ALA A 75 -1.00 -11.16 4.23
N ASP A 76 -1.41 -11.31 5.49
CA ASP A 76 -0.56 -11.05 6.64
C ASP A 76 0.58 -12.09 6.73
N ILE A 77 0.31 -13.38 6.53
CA ILE A 77 1.35 -14.44 6.51
C ILE A 77 2.37 -14.21 5.39
N MET A 78 1.91 -13.92 4.17
CA MET A 78 2.79 -13.64 3.04
C MET A 78 3.62 -12.37 3.26
N ALA A 79 3.05 -11.35 3.92
CA ALA A 79 3.76 -10.13 4.25
C ALA A 79 4.90 -10.41 5.25
N GLU A 80 4.63 -11.12 6.34
CA GLU A 80 5.65 -11.46 7.35
C GLU A 80 6.76 -12.34 6.78
N SER A 81 6.43 -13.30 5.92
CA SER A 81 7.45 -14.18 5.29
C SER A 81 8.46 -13.41 4.43
N CYS A 82 8.10 -12.24 3.90
CA CYS A 82 9.05 -11.37 3.19
C CYS A 82 9.98 -10.58 4.13
N HIS A 83 9.65 -10.40 5.42
CA HIS A 83 10.39 -9.51 6.34
C HIS A 83 11.45 -10.23 7.20
N ILE A 84 11.41 -11.56 7.32
CA ILE A 84 12.24 -12.30 8.29
C ILE A 84 13.75 -12.30 7.93
N GLY A 85 14.12 -11.87 6.71
CA GLY A 85 15.52 -11.66 6.32
C GLY A 85 16.19 -10.40 6.90
N GLU A 86 15.45 -9.47 7.50
CA GLU A 86 15.98 -8.15 7.91
C GLU A 86 16.26 -8.01 9.43
N GLU A 87 15.79 -8.93 10.29
CA GLU A 87 16.03 -8.84 11.75
C GLU A 87 17.42 -9.33 12.20
N ASP A 88 18.23 -9.88 11.29
CA ASP A 88 19.57 -10.42 11.59
C ASP A 88 20.68 -9.84 10.69
N GLU A 89 20.60 -8.54 10.34
CA GLU A 89 21.72 -7.79 9.73
C GLU A 89 22.85 -7.52 10.75
N GLY A 90 23.46 -8.61 11.20
CA GLY A 90 24.78 -8.69 11.78
C GLY A 90 25.78 -9.26 10.79
N GLY A 91 25.80 -8.71 9.57
CA GLY A 91 26.87 -8.85 8.56
C GLY A 91 27.34 -10.26 8.24
N GLU A 92 26.95 -10.79 7.09
CA GLU A 92 27.83 -11.61 6.26
C GLU A 92 27.36 -11.56 4.80
N GLU A 93 28.33 -11.28 3.92
CA GLU A 93 28.18 -11.28 2.47
C GLU A 93 27.75 -12.68 2.01
N VAL A 94 26.72 -12.80 1.16
CA VAL A 94 26.38 -14.07 0.50
C VAL A 94 26.45 -13.90 -1.01
N GLU A 95 27.27 -14.78 -1.59
CA GLU A 95 27.64 -14.92 -2.99
C GLU A 95 26.45 -15.02 -3.97
N GLU A 96 26.70 -14.49 -5.17
CA GLU A 96 25.93 -14.74 -6.39
C GLU A 96 25.86 -16.24 -6.70
N GLY A 97 24.64 -16.77 -6.76
CA GLY A 97 24.32 -18.06 -7.37
C GLY A 97 23.23 -17.86 -8.43
N ALA A 98 23.63 -17.90 -9.69
CA ALA A 98 22.72 -17.90 -10.84
C ALA A 98 22.09 -19.29 -11.03
N GLU A 99 20.77 -19.34 -11.30
CA GLU A 99 19.93 -20.39 -11.92
C GLU A 99 18.47 -20.05 -11.50
N ASP A 100 17.40 -19.98 -12.29
CA ASP A 100 17.11 -20.38 -13.67
C ASP A 100 15.91 -19.49 -14.13
N GLU A 101 16.07 -18.70 -15.20
CA GLU A 101 14.99 -17.90 -15.80
C GLU A 101 14.12 -18.80 -16.69
N MET A 102 12.90 -19.13 -16.25
CA MET A 102 11.86 -19.63 -17.16
C MET A 102 10.85 -18.53 -17.52
N SER A 103 10.76 -18.30 -18.83
CA SER A 103 10.01 -17.27 -19.54
C SER A 103 8.52 -17.19 -19.16
N PHE A 104 8.14 -16.00 -18.70
CA PHE A 104 6.79 -15.57 -18.29
C PHE A 104 5.83 -15.22 -19.46
N GLU A 105 6.23 -15.46 -20.71
CA GLU A 105 5.39 -15.12 -21.86
C GLU A 105 4.64 -16.33 -22.41
N VAL A 106 3.39 -16.10 -22.80
CA VAL A 106 2.51 -16.98 -23.59
C VAL A 106 1.67 -17.96 -22.78
N ARG A 107 0.72 -17.46 -21.96
CA ARG A 107 -0.58 -18.15 -21.81
C ARG A 107 -1.78 -17.36 -21.29
N GLN A 108 -1.85 -16.06 -21.57
CA GLN A 108 -2.92 -15.23 -21.02
C GLN A 108 -3.52 -14.23 -22.02
N THR A 109 -3.67 -14.63 -23.29
CA THR A 109 -3.99 -13.65 -24.36
C THR A 109 -5.27 -13.86 -25.14
N GLU A 110 -6.14 -14.84 -24.81
CA GLU A 110 -7.35 -15.06 -25.64
C GLU A 110 -8.70 -14.92 -24.92
N LEU A 111 -8.74 -14.91 -23.58
CA LEU A 111 -10.00 -14.73 -22.84
C LEU A 111 -10.25 -13.30 -22.33
N GLU A 112 -9.22 -12.45 -22.32
CA GLU A 112 -9.29 -11.12 -21.69
C GLU A 112 -9.80 -10.00 -22.63
N LYS A 113 -9.77 -10.21 -23.95
CA LYS A 113 -10.06 -9.16 -24.95
C LYS A 113 -11.55 -8.84 -25.17
N GLU A 114 -12.48 -9.60 -24.60
CA GLU A 114 -13.92 -9.37 -24.82
C GLU A 114 -14.60 -8.55 -23.69
N MET A 115 -14.00 -8.44 -22.50
CA MET A 115 -14.65 -7.84 -21.32
C MET A 115 -14.27 -6.37 -21.03
N GLU A 116 -13.37 -5.77 -21.81
CA GLU A 116 -12.77 -4.46 -21.47
C GLU A 116 -13.65 -3.24 -21.75
N LYS A 117 -14.66 -3.34 -22.63
CA LYS A 117 -15.39 -2.15 -23.08
C LYS A 117 -16.50 -1.67 -22.13
N GLN A 118 -16.91 -2.49 -21.15
CA GLN A 118 -17.94 -2.14 -20.15
C GLN A 118 -17.40 -1.89 -18.73
N ARG A 119 -16.11 -2.21 -18.46
CA ARG A 119 -15.48 -2.09 -17.13
C ARG A 119 -15.27 -0.64 -16.66
N LEU A 120 -15.05 0.28 -17.60
CA LEU A 120 -14.61 1.65 -17.32
C LEU A 120 -15.72 2.55 -16.72
N LEU A 121 -16.98 2.27 -17.03
CA LEU A 121 -18.14 2.98 -16.46
C LEU A 121 -18.57 2.42 -15.09
N TYR A 122 -18.23 1.16 -14.78
CA TYR A 122 -18.60 0.50 -13.53
C TYR A 122 -17.55 0.67 -12.41
N GLN A 123 -16.26 0.78 -12.75
CA GLN A 123 -15.22 1.10 -11.75
C GLN A 123 -15.46 2.46 -11.06
N GLN A 124 -16.10 3.43 -11.73
CA GLN A 124 -16.53 4.68 -11.08
C GLN A 124 -17.56 4.46 -9.97
N SER A 125 -18.41 3.43 -10.06
CA SER A 125 -19.36 3.03 -9.02
C SER A 125 -18.69 2.30 -7.85
N ARG A 126 -17.55 1.64 -8.05
CA ARG A 126 -16.81 0.90 -6.99
C ARG A 126 -16.14 1.83 -5.96
N LEU A 127 -15.88 3.07 -6.35
CA LEU A 127 -15.02 4.02 -5.61
C LEU A 127 -15.72 4.74 -4.46
N HIS A 128 -17.05 4.78 -4.45
CA HIS A 128 -17.79 5.55 -3.44
C HIS A 128 -17.98 4.83 -2.10
N ASN A 129 -17.61 3.53 -2.00
CA ASN A 129 -17.87 2.68 -0.82
C ASN A 129 -16.65 1.89 -0.32
N ARG A 130 -15.42 2.23 -0.76
CA ARG A 130 -14.20 1.68 -0.14
C ARG A 130 -13.86 2.51 1.10
N GLU A 131 -14.56 2.21 2.19
CA GLU A 131 -14.14 2.61 3.54
C GLU A 131 -12.71 2.09 3.78
N THR A 132 -11.94 2.75 4.66
CA THR A 132 -10.63 2.31 5.17
C THR A 132 -10.78 0.98 5.93
N GLY A 133 -11.04 -0.09 5.18
CA GLY A 133 -11.35 -1.41 5.71
C GLY A 133 -10.08 -2.21 5.97
N SER A 134 -10.15 -3.10 6.96
CA SER A 134 -9.05 -3.98 7.36
C SER A 134 -8.41 -4.76 6.22
N MET A 135 -9.21 -5.15 5.22
CA MET A 135 -8.73 -5.82 4.00
C MET A 135 -7.76 -4.97 3.19
N VAL A 136 -8.05 -3.66 3.02
CA VAL A 136 -7.16 -2.75 2.30
C VAL A 136 -5.85 -2.57 3.07
N SER A 137 -5.92 -2.55 4.41
CA SER A 137 -4.73 -2.49 5.26
C SER A 137 -3.83 -3.70 5.05
N SER A 138 -4.37 -4.93 5.10
CA SER A 138 -3.59 -6.15 4.84
C SER A 138 -3.02 -6.17 3.42
N THR A 139 -3.78 -5.71 2.41
CA THR A 139 -3.28 -5.59 1.03
C THR A 139 -2.11 -4.60 0.92
N LEU A 140 -2.17 -3.46 1.62
CA LEU A 140 -1.08 -2.48 1.61
C LEU A 140 0.18 -3.04 2.28
N LYS A 141 0.05 -3.73 3.41
CA LYS A 141 1.17 -4.39 4.10
C LYS A 141 1.87 -5.41 3.21
N LEU A 142 1.11 -6.29 2.55
CA LEU A 142 1.67 -7.21 1.57
C LEU A 142 2.36 -6.46 0.41
N GLY A 143 1.72 -5.41 -0.12
CA GLY A 143 2.29 -4.57 -1.17
C GLY A 143 3.60 -3.88 -0.79
N ILE A 144 3.73 -3.43 0.45
CA ILE A 144 4.97 -2.88 1.01
C ILE A 144 6.04 -3.96 1.07
N SER A 145 5.69 -5.14 1.59
CA SER A 145 6.61 -6.27 1.78
C SER A 145 7.28 -6.69 0.46
N ILE A 146 6.48 -6.87 -0.60
CA ILE A 146 6.99 -7.29 -1.92
C ILE A 146 7.80 -6.21 -2.65
N LEU A 147 7.63 -4.94 -2.29
CA LEU A 147 8.35 -3.82 -2.89
C LEU A 147 9.57 -3.39 -2.05
N ASN A 148 9.71 -3.90 -0.82
CA ASN A 148 10.74 -3.46 0.11
C ASN A 148 12.13 -3.65 -0.50
N GLY A 149 13.07 -2.76 -0.14
CA GLY A 149 14.40 -2.70 -0.76
C GLY A 149 14.43 -2.16 -2.20
N GLY A 150 13.30 -1.68 -2.75
CA GLY A 150 13.25 -1.12 -4.10
C GLY A 150 13.28 -2.19 -5.20
N ASN A 151 12.46 -3.24 -5.06
CA ASN A 151 12.41 -4.36 -5.98
C ASN A 151 11.99 -3.93 -7.41
N VAL A 152 12.99 -3.71 -8.28
CA VAL A 152 12.80 -3.19 -9.65
C VAL A 152 11.97 -4.12 -10.52
N GLU A 153 12.12 -5.43 -10.37
CA GLU A 153 11.36 -6.42 -11.16
C GLU A 153 9.86 -6.35 -10.85
N VAL A 154 9.51 -6.28 -9.56
CA VAL A 154 8.12 -6.14 -9.11
C VAL A 154 7.56 -4.80 -9.55
N GLN A 155 8.31 -3.71 -9.40
CA GLN A 155 7.91 -2.39 -9.88
C GLN A 155 7.59 -2.40 -11.38
N GLN A 156 8.44 -3.03 -12.20
CA GLN A 156 8.28 -3.13 -13.65
C GLN A 156 7.02 -3.94 -14.00
N LYS A 157 6.85 -5.13 -13.42
CA LYS A 157 5.65 -5.98 -13.63
C LYS A 157 4.36 -5.26 -13.25
N MET A 158 4.36 -4.54 -12.13
CA MET A 158 3.21 -3.72 -11.70
C MET A 158 2.89 -2.60 -12.71
N LEU A 159 3.92 -1.89 -13.19
CA LEU A 159 3.73 -0.80 -14.13
C LEU A 159 3.20 -1.30 -15.48
N GLU A 160 3.75 -2.39 -15.99
CA GLU A 160 3.31 -3.05 -17.21
C GLU A 160 1.85 -3.49 -17.12
N TYR A 161 1.47 -4.12 -16.00
CA TYR A 161 0.09 -4.51 -15.75
C TYR A 161 -0.87 -3.30 -15.79
N LEU A 162 -0.53 -2.21 -15.10
CA LEU A 162 -1.37 -1.00 -15.09
C LEU A 162 -1.49 -0.36 -16.48
N LYS A 163 -0.40 -0.36 -17.26
CA LYS A 163 -0.38 0.16 -18.64
C LYS A 163 -1.20 -0.72 -19.59
N ASP A 164 -1.05 -2.04 -19.52
CA ASP A 164 -1.80 -3.00 -20.35
C ASP A 164 -3.30 -2.90 -20.08
N LYS A 165 -3.71 -2.98 -18.81
CA LYS A 165 -5.12 -2.92 -18.39
C LYS A 165 -5.73 -1.53 -18.42
N LYS A 166 -4.92 -0.48 -18.62
CA LYS A 166 -5.32 0.93 -18.54
C LYS A 166 -6.15 1.23 -17.29
N ASP A 167 -5.71 0.71 -16.15
CA ASP A 167 -6.52 0.71 -14.92
C ASP A 167 -6.51 2.08 -14.23
N VAL A 168 -7.37 2.98 -14.71
CA VAL A 168 -7.63 4.28 -14.07
C VAL A 168 -8.28 4.10 -12.69
N GLY A 169 -8.98 2.99 -12.45
CA GLY A 169 -9.65 2.68 -11.20
C GLY A 169 -8.67 2.58 -10.02
N PHE A 170 -7.45 2.11 -10.26
CA PHE A 170 -6.38 2.10 -9.26
C PHE A 170 -6.11 3.51 -8.71
N PHE A 171 -5.79 4.46 -9.59
CA PHE A 171 -5.41 5.82 -9.18
C PHE A 171 -6.56 6.60 -8.54
N LEU A 172 -7.78 6.40 -9.05
CA LEU A 172 -8.97 6.94 -8.41
C LEU A 172 -9.18 6.38 -7.00
N SER A 173 -8.91 5.08 -6.80
CA SER A 173 -9.00 4.45 -5.47
C SER A 173 -7.98 5.02 -4.51
N VAL A 174 -6.73 5.21 -4.96
CA VAL A 174 -5.68 5.84 -4.17
C VAL A 174 -6.07 7.28 -3.78
N GLN A 175 -6.56 8.08 -4.74
CA GLN A 175 -7.04 9.43 -4.46
C GLN A 175 -8.18 9.44 -3.44
N ALA A 176 -9.16 8.54 -3.57
CA ALA A 176 -10.27 8.43 -2.62
C ALA A 176 -9.79 8.07 -1.21
N LEU A 177 -8.87 7.10 -1.07
CA LEU A 177 -8.27 6.74 0.22
C LEU A 177 -7.54 7.93 0.86
N MET A 178 -6.74 8.68 0.09
CA MET A 178 -6.10 9.92 0.56
C MET A 178 -7.12 10.97 1.02
N GLN A 179 -8.29 11.05 0.39
CA GLN A 179 -9.33 12.00 0.81
C GLN A 179 -9.96 11.58 2.15
N THR A 180 -10.29 10.31 2.31
CA THR A 180 -10.92 9.71 3.50
C THR A 180 -10.03 9.74 4.74
N CYS A 181 -8.71 9.52 4.61
CA CYS A 181 -7.76 9.43 5.74
C CYS A 181 -7.71 10.66 6.67
N ARG A 182 -8.30 11.81 6.27
CA ARG A 182 -8.43 13.00 7.13
C ARG A 182 -9.89 13.36 7.45
N GLN A 183 -10.86 12.78 6.74
CA GLN A 183 -12.26 13.16 6.82
C GLN A 183 -13.04 12.50 7.96
N ASN A 184 -12.38 11.74 8.85
CA ASN A 184 -12.95 11.29 10.13
C ASN A 184 -13.19 12.45 11.13
N LYS A 185 -13.65 13.60 10.62
CA LYS A 185 -14.52 14.50 11.38
C LYS A 185 -15.70 13.66 11.85
N ALA A 186 -15.96 13.73 13.15
CA ALA A 186 -17.14 13.18 13.78
C ALA A 186 -18.42 13.51 12.99
N GLU A 187 -18.89 12.58 12.17
CA GLU A 187 -20.31 12.47 11.84
C GLU A 187 -21.01 11.96 13.10
N GLY A 188 -21.27 12.91 13.99
CA GLY A 188 -21.80 12.69 15.33
C GLY A 188 -22.26 14.01 15.93
N LEU A 189 -23.02 14.80 15.17
CA LEU A 189 -23.98 15.73 15.76
C LEU A 189 -25.09 14.88 16.41
N GLY A 190 -24.79 14.35 17.60
CA GLY A 190 -25.68 13.48 18.35
C GLY A 190 -25.23 13.45 19.81
N MET A 191 -25.76 14.39 20.58
CA MET A 191 -25.87 14.40 22.06
C MET A 191 -24.95 13.42 22.81
N VAL A 192 -23.84 13.94 23.31
CA VAL A 192 -22.90 13.23 24.20
C VAL A 192 -23.63 12.87 25.51
N SER A 193 -23.74 11.57 25.83
CA SER A 193 -23.83 11.13 27.24
C SER A 193 -22.42 11.00 27.80
N GLU A 194 -22.26 11.34 29.09
CA GLU A 194 -21.01 11.67 29.79
C GLU A 194 -19.95 10.55 29.96
N GLU A 195 -19.99 9.44 29.23
CA GLU A 195 -18.98 8.37 29.35
C GLU A 195 -18.61 7.83 27.96
N GLY A 196 -17.51 8.32 27.35
CA GLY A 196 -17.05 7.84 26.04
C GLY A 196 -15.78 8.52 25.48
N THR A 197 -14.63 7.91 25.79
CA THR A 197 -13.30 7.94 25.13
C THR A 197 -12.99 9.01 24.06
N SER A 198 -12.01 9.87 24.37
CA SER A 198 -11.48 10.96 23.54
C SER A 198 -10.37 10.52 22.55
N GLU A 199 -10.58 9.49 21.74
CA GLU A 199 -9.50 8.84 20.97
C GLU A 199 -9.77 8.74 19.45
N LYS A 200 -10.61 9.61 18.87
CA LYS A 200 -11.03 9.51 17.46
C LYS A 200 -10.38 10.48 16.47
N VAL A 201 -9.42 11.31 16.90
CA VAL A 201 -8.92 12.40 16.04
C VAL A 201 -7.85 11.92 15.02
N MET A 202 -7.20 10.78 15.24
CA MET A 202 -6.30 10.12 14.27
C MET A 202 -6.19 8.61 14.56
N SER A 203 -7.24 7.84 14.26
CA SER A 203 -7.22 6.36 14.35
C SER A 203 -6.47 5.69 13.19
N ASP A 204 -6.22 6.43 12.11
CA ASP A 204 -5.78 5.88 10.82
C ASP A 204 -4.33 6.30 10.47
N ASP A 205 -3.49 6.62 11.47
CA ASP A 205 -2.11 7.04 11.25
C ASP A 205 -1.23 5.94 10.64
N GLU A 206 -1.39 4.69 11.10
CA GLU A 206 -0.72 3.51 10.52
C GLU A 206 -1.13 3.30 9.06
N PHE A 207 -2.43 3.21 8.79
CA PHE A 207 -2.96 3.06 7.42
C PHE A 207 -2.48 4.17 6.48
N THR A 208 -2.49 5.42 6.94
CA THR A 208 -2.03 6.56 6.14
C THR A 208 -0.54 6.44 5.83
N CYS A 209 0.27 6.04 6.82
CA CYS A 209 1.70 5.82 6.61
C CYS A 209 1.93 4.69 5.60
N ASP A 210 1.23 3.57 5.74
CA ASP A 210 1.35 2.42 4.82
C ASP A 210 0.99 2.81 3.38
N LEU A 211 -0.09 3.58 3.19
CA LEU A 211 -0.48 4.07 1.87
C LEU A 211 0.64 4.90 1.21
N PHE A 212 1.23 5.84 1.96
CA PHE A 212 2.32 6.66 1.43
C PHE A 212 3.64 5.91 1.32
N ARG A 213 3.90 4.91 2.17
CA ARG A 213 5.07 4.03 2.08
C ARG A 213 5.01 3.16 0.84
N MET A 214 3.86 2.55 0.54
CA MET A 214 3.66 1.80 -0.70
C MET A 214 3.92 2.67 -1.94
N LEU A 215 3.36 3.89 -1.97
CA LEU A 215 3.60 4.83 -3.08
C LEU A 215 5.06 5.30 -3.20
N GLN A 216 5.75 5.48 -2.06
CA GLN A 216 7.18 5.76 -2.03
C GLN A 216 7.96 4.63 -2.69
N LEU A 217 7.69 3.38 -2.27
CA LEU A 217 8.38 2.18 -2.71
C LEU A 217 8.24 1.92 -4.22
N LEU A 218 7.12 2.31 -4.83
CA LEU A 218 6.95 2.23 -6.29
C LEU A 218 7.94 3.12 -7.07
N CYS A 219 8.47 4.16 -6.43
CA CYS A 219 9.41 5.11 -7.04
C CYS A 219 10.85 4.95 -6.51
N GLU A 220 11.05 4.11 -5.49
CA GLU A 220 12.35 3.85 -4.87
C GLU A 220 13.33 3.30 -5.92
N GLY A 221 14.60 3.68 -5.83
CA GLY A 221 15.58 3.39 -6.88
C GLY A 221 15.46 4.29 -8.12
N HIS A 222 14.81 5.45 -7.99
CA HIS A 222 14.69 6.44 -9.06
C HIS A 222 13.92 5.95 -10.30
N ASN A 223 12.85 5.20 -10.09
CA ASN A 223 12.05 4.63 -11.16
C ASN A 223 11.31 5.72 -11.97
N ASN A 224 11.97 6.25 -13.02
CA ASN A 224 11.49 7.38 -13.80
C ASN A 224 10.14 7.10 -14.47
N ASP A 225 9.93 5.86 -14.93
CA ASP A 225 8.71 5.47 -15.61
C ASP A 225 7.52 5.46 -14.64
N PHE A 226 7.68 4.88 -13.45
CA PHE A 226 6.64 4.90 -12.43
C PHE A 226 6.40 6.31 -11.89
N GLN A 227 7.46 7.10 -11.66
CA GLN A 227 7.38 8.51 -11.27
C GLN A 227 6.55 9.34 -12.28
N ASN A 228 6.77 9.14 -13.58
CA ASN A 228 6.00 9.81 -14.63
C ASN A 228 4.56 9.30 -14.67
N TYR A 229 4.36 7.99 -14.47
CA TYR A 229 3.04 7.38 -14.50
C TYR A 229 2.17 7.77 -13.30
N LEU A 230 2.75 8.06 -12.12
CA LEU A 230 2.03 8.67 -10.99
C LEU A 230 1.55 10.10 -11.29
N ARG A 231 2.27 10.85 -12.14
CA ARG A 231 1.89 12.21 -12.56
C ARG A 231 0.86 12.20 -13.68
N THR A 232 1.03 11.33 -14.67
CA THR A 232 0.19 11.31 -15.87
C THR A 232 0.08 9.91 -16.47
N GLN A 233 -1.16 9.39 -16.57
CA GLN A 233 -1.44 8.09 -17.18
C GLN A 233 -1.73 8.23 -18.68
N THR A 234 -0.68 8.34 -19.48
CA THR A 234 -0.80 8.47 -20.95
C THR A 234 -1.50 7.24 -21.54
N GLY A 235 -2.49 7.46 -22.42
CA GLY A 235 -3.30 6.38 -23.01
C GLY A 235 -4.60 6.05 -22.27
N SER A 236 -4.82 6.67 -21.10
CA SER A 236 -6.09 6.63 -20.36
C SER A 236 -6.96 7.85 -20.68
N THR A 237 -8.29 7.72 -20.48
CA THR A 237 -9.26 8.82 -20.73
C THR A 237 -9.21 9.91 -19.66
N THR A 238 -8.79 9.55 -18.45
CA THR A 238 -8.71 10.43 -17.28
C THR A 238 -7.31 10.34 -16.69
N THR A 239 -6.80 11.47 -16.22
CA THR A 239 -5.51 11.54 -15.53
C THR A 239 -5.72 11.92 -14.07
N ILE A 240 -5.14 11.13 -13.17
CA ILE A 240 -5.10 11.41 -11.74
C ILE A 240 -3.66 11.68 -11.36
N ASN A 241 -3.37 12.92 -10.97
CA ASN A 241 -2.02 13.34 -10.58
C ASN A 241 -1.82 13.08 -9.09
N ILE A 242 -1.21 11.94 -8.76
CA ILE A 242 -0.97 11.49 -7.37
C ILE A 242 0.01 12.42 -6.65
N ILE A 243 0.94 13.04 -7.39
CA ILE A 243 1.90 14.01 -6.86
C ILE A 243 1.15 15.22 -6.26
N ILE A 244 0.19 15.76 -6.99
CA ILE A 244 -0.64 16.88 -6.51
C ILE A 244 -1.59 16.43 -5.40
N CYS A 245 -2.20 15.26 -5.50
CA CYS A 245 -3.05 14.71 -4.44
C CYS A 245 -2.29 14.56 -3.11
N THR A 246 -1.00 14.19 -3.18
CA THR A 246 -0.10 14.09 -2.02
C THR A 246 0.14 15.46 -1.39
N VAL A 247 0.40 16.50 -2.20
CA VAL A 247 0.54 17.89 -1.71
C VAL A 247 -0.76 18.40 -1.07
N ASP A 248 -1.91 18.11 -1.69
CA ASP A 248 -3.23 18.47 -1.14
C ASP A 248 -3.52 17.77 0.18
N TYR A 249 -3.05 16.53 0.36
CA TYR A 249 -3.09 15.86 1.66
C TYR A 249 -2.23 16.59 2.70
N LEU A 250 -0.99 16.95 2.34
CA LEU A 250 -0.06 17.64 3.25
C LEU A 250 -0.59 19.01 3.70
N LEU A 251 -1.18 19.79 2.79
CA LEU A 251 -1.84 21.06 3.11
C LEU A 251 -2.99 20.90 4.10
N ARG A 252 -3.75 19.83 3.92
CA ARG A 252 -4.83 19.47 4.82
C ARG A 252 -4.24 19.11 6.20
N LEU A 253 -3.18 18.32 6.27
CA LEU A 253 -2.51 17.94 7.52
C LEU A 253 -2.00 19.15 8.34
N GLN A 254 -1.61 20.25 7.67
CA GLN A 254 -1.12 21.48 8.31
C GLN A 254 -2.16 22.19 9.21
N ILE A 255 -3.46 22.05 8.94
CA ILE A 255 -4.51 22.72 9.72
C ILE A 255 -4.70 21.94 11.04
N ILE A 256 -3.85 22.24 12.02
CA ILE A 256 -3.86 21.65 13.36
C ILE A 256 -4.81 22.48 14.24
N ASP A 257 -5.98 21.94 14.49
CA ASP A 257 -6.95 22.41 15.49
C ASP A 257 -6.51 22.03 16.91
N GLU A 258 -7.15 22.58 17.95
CA GLU A 258 -6.75 22.34 19.35
C GLU A 258 -6.65 20.85 19.76
N PRO A 259 -7.52 19.94 19.27
CA PRO A 259 -7.33 18.50 19.45
C PRO A 259 -6.06 17.96 18.76
N GLY A 260 -5.67 18.52 17.62
CA GLY A 260 -4.46 18.16 16.87
C GLY A 260 -3.15 18.47 17.62
N LYS A 261 -3.16 19.38 18.60
CA LYS A 261 -2.01 19.59 19.49
C LYS A 261 -1.74 18.40 20.42
N LYS A 262 -2.78 17.66 20.83
CA LYS A 262 -2.65 16.45 21.65
C LYS A 262 -2.14 15.26 20.85
N ASN A 263 -2.40 15.23 19.54
CA ASN A 263 -1.96 14.17 18.62
C ASN A 263 -0.84 14.63 17.68
N PHE A 264 -0.10 15.68 18.06
CA PHE A 264 0.92 16.28 17.20
C PHE A 264 2.02 15.28 16.81
N SER A 265 2.42 14.40 17.72
CA SER A 265 3.40 13.35 17.45
C SER A 265 2.96 12.41 16.31
N LYS A 266 1.68 12.01 16.28
CA LYS A 266 1.11 11.18 15.21
C LYS A 266 1.08 11.92 13.87
N ALA A 267 0.63 13.18 13.88
CA ALA A 267 0.63 14.02 12.67
C ALA A 267 2.05 14.21 12.12
N MET A 268 3.05 14.30 13.00
CA MET A 268 4.46 14.39 12.62
C MET A 268 5.00 13.11 11.98
N ILE A 269 4.62 11.94 12.47
CA ILE A 269 4.97 10.64 11.87
C ILE A 269 4.42 10.56 10.44
N VAL A 270 3.14 10.90 10.26
CA VAL A 270 2.51 10.93 8.93
C VAL A 270 3.18 11.97 8.02
N ALA A 271 3.47 13.17 8.52
CA ALA A 271 4.16 14.21 7.75
C ALA A 271 5.55 13.75 7.29
N LYS A 272 6.33 13.10 8.17
CA LYS A 272 7.64 12.53 7.82
C LYS A 272 7.51 11.55 6.66
N GLN A 273 6.55 10.64 6.72
CA GLN A 273 6.32 9.66 5.65
C GLN A 273 5.96 10.34 4.33
N ILE A 274 5.09 11.36 4.34
CA ILE A 274 4.74 12.13 3.13
C ILE A 274 5.94 12.84 2.53
N PHE A 275 6.80 13.45 3.36
CA PHE A 275 8.02 14.09 2.88
C PHE A 275 8.97 13.08 2.24
N ASN A 276 9.13 11.89 2.81
CA ASN A 276 9.91 10.81 2.22
C ASN A 276 9.33 10.35 0.86
N SER A 277 8.01 10.22 0.75
CA SER A 277 7.37 9.89 -0.54
C SER A 277 7.60 10.99 -1.57
N LEU A 278 7.44 12.27 -1.19
CA LEU A 278 7.68 13.42 -2.07
C LEU A 278 9.13 13.49 -2.56
N THR A 279 10.11 13.09 -1.73
CA THR A 279 11.51 13.03 -2.16
C THR A 279 11.71 11.94 -3.22
N GLU A 280 11.16 10.74 -3.04
CA GLU A 280 11.27 9.67 -4.05
C GLU A 280 10.57 10.02 -5.37
N TYR A 281 9.52 10.83 -5.34
CA TYR A 281 8.85 11.28 -6.56
C TYR A 281 9.73 12.19 -7.45
N ILE A 282 10.75 12.85 -6.91
CA ILE A 282 11.55 13.85 -7.65
C ILE A 282 13.04 13.51 -7.81
N GLN A 283 13.56 12.57 -7.01
CA GLN A 283 14.93 12.08 -7.12
C GLN A 283 15.18 11.37 -8.46
N GLY A 284 16.45 11.21 -8.86
CA GLY A 284 16.80 10.67 -10.18
C GLY A 284 16.52 11.64 -11.34
N PRO A 285 16.89 12.92 -11.17
CA PRO A 285 16.02 14.08 -11.43
C PRO A 285 14.80 13.84 -12.35
N CYS A 286 13.59 13.89 -11.78
CA CYS A 286 12.33 13.87 -12.54
C CYS A 286 11.79 15.29 -12.79
N THR A 287 12.18 15.90 -13.92
CA THR A 287 11.86 17.30 -14.24
C THR A 287 10.35 17.59 -14.29
N GLY A 288 9.55 16.66 -14.80
CA GLY A 288 8.10 16.81 -14.85
C GLY A 288 7.46 16.86 -13.45
N ASN A 289 7.95 16.04 -12.51
CA ASN A 289 7.47 16.08 -11.13
C ASN A 289 7.94 17.35 -10.41
N GLN A 290 9.19 17.77 -10.63
CA GLN A 290 9.72 19.03 -10.09
C GLN A 290 8.92 20.25 -10.56
N GLN A 291 8.57 20.31 -11.85
CA GLN A 291 7.71 21.37 -12.39
C GLN A 291 6.29 21.30 -11.80
N SER A 292 5.73 20.10 -11.64
CA SER A 292 4.41 19.91 -11.01
C SER A 292 4.41 20.44 -9.57
N LEU A 293 5.46 20.16 -8.79
CA LEU A 293 5.58 20.66 -7.42
C LEU A 293 5.81 22.18 -7.37
N THR A 294 6.60 22.73 -8.28
CA THR A 294 6.90 24.18 -8.33
C THR A 294 5.63 25.01 -8.50
N HIS A 295 4.68 24.54 -9.32
CA HIS A 295 3.40 25.20 -9.56
C HIS A 295 2.28 24.73 -8.61
N SER A 296 2.59 23.82 -7.69
CA SER A 296 1.65 23.36 -6.66
C SER A 296 1.65 24.31 -5.45
N ARG A 297 0.79 23.97 -4.49
CA ARG A 297 0.69 24.67 -3.20
C ARG A 297 1.63 24.08 -2.13
N LEU A 298 2.64 23.30 -2.50
CA LEU A 298 3.61 22.73 -1.56
C LEU A 298 4.30 23.82 -0.71
N TRP A 299 4.59 24.98 -1.31
CA TRP A 299 5.19 26.12 -0.60
C TRP A 299 4.31 26.64 0.55
N ASP A 300 2.99 26.71 0.36
CA ASP A 300 2.05 27.09 1.42
C ASP A 300 2.13 26.10 2.59
N ALA A 301 2.18 24.79 2.29
CA ALA A 301 2.27 23.73 3.28
C ALA A 301 3.55 23.86 4.12
N VAL A 302 4.69 24.03 3.45
CA VAL A 302 6.01 24.14 4.09
C VAL A 302 6.08 25.36 5.01
N VAL A 303 5.61 26.52 4.56
CA VAL A 303 5.55 27.73 5.40
C VAL A 303 4.72 27.49 6.66
N GLY A 304 3.61 26.76 6.52
CA GLY A 304 2.79 26.30 7.63
C GLY A 304 3.53 25.50 8.69
N PHE A 305 4.22 24.44 8.26
CA PHE A 305 5.00 23.59 9.16
C PHE A 305 6.12 24.38 9.85
N LEU A 306 6.82 25.27 9.12
CA LEU A 306 7.85 26.14 9.70
C LEU A 306 7.30 27.03 10.81
N HIS A 307 6.11 27.60 10.64
CA HIS A 307 5.46 28.41 11.67
C HIS A 307 5.15 27.58 12.93
N VAL A 308 4.62 26.37 12.75
CA VAL A 308 4.32 25.45 13.86
C VAL A 308 5.60 25.04 14.59
N PHE A 309 6.65 24.65 13.86
CA PHE A 309 7.93 24.27 14.45
C PHE A 309 8.56 25.41 15.25
N ALA A 310 8.55 26.64 14.73
CA ALA A 310 9.08 27.79 15.45
C ALA A 310 8.38 28.00 16.80
N HIS A 311 7.04 27.92 16.83
CA HIS A 311 6.27 28.05 18.07
C HIS A 311 6.48 26.89 19.05
N MET A 312 6.61 25.66 18.54
CA MET A 312 6.83 24.49 19.39
C MET A 312 8.22 24.43 19.99
N MET A 313 9.27 24.72 19.21
CA MET A 313 10.64 24.74 19.71
C MET A 313 10.82 25.76 20.84
N MET A 314 10.18 26.93 20.73
CA MET A 314 10.21 27.95 21.80
C MET A 314 9.52 27.48 23.09
N LYS A 315 8.47 26.65 22.99
CA LYS A 315 7.74 26.12 24.16
C LYS A 315 8.38 24.89 24.78
N LEU A 316 9.02 24.03 23.99
CA LEU A 316 9.70 22.82 24.47
C LEU A 316 11.08 23.12 25.08
N ALA A 317 11.68 24.25 24.75
CA ALA A 317 12.96 24.71 25.30
C ALA A 317 12.82 25.47 26.65
N GLN A 318 11.61 25.61 27.19
CA GLN A 318 11.29 26.23 28.48
C GLN A 318 10.93 25.16 29.51
#